data_AF-A0A9D2VWP4-F1
#
_entry.id   AF-A0A9D2VWP4-F1
#
_cell.length_a   1.000
_cell.length_b   1.000
_cell.length_c   1.000
_cell.angle_alpha   90.00
_cell.angle_beta   90.00
_cell.angle_gamma   90.00
#
_symmetry.space_group_name_H-M   'P 1'
#
loop_
_entity.id
_entity.type
_entity.pdbx_description
1 polymer ?
#
loop_
_entity_poly.entity_id
_entity_poly.type
_entity_poly.pdbx_seq_one_letter_code
_entity_poly.pdbx_strand_id
1 'polypeptide(L)'
;MSTELTQRQRELLEEMGLPADYDKLTDTQKNAVTSIEAMLSYLESKYQEEFCYLSYAEAGTLEKEHLEAYPASGTPSDVVTVYRTYEDGEYHYEDDYGNIGVRPLYESRVREFAVQSFPESGIKVFSDIRNLGQGTDGQSVTEENVLQTASAVTYIFISESVCTEAQLRDFTEECAQWMESQCQGVAAQICLRLTDAAQWELIDATGYEDKLRADIFTAEAECAISASGKVTVY
;
A
#
# COMPACT_ATOMS: atom_id res chain seq x y z
N MET A 1 34.30 -9.40 22.25
CA MET A 1 33.31 -8.98 23.26
C MET A 1 31.99 -9.56 22.82
N SER A 2 31.27 -10.25 23.70
CA SER A 2 29.92 -10.75 23.39
C SER A 2 29.01 -9.54 23.21
N THR A 3 28.62 -9.23 21.98
CA THR A 3 27.63 -8.19 21.70
C THR A 3 26.29 -8.74 22.18
N GLU A 4 25.75 -8.18 23.25
CA GLU A 4 24.43 -8.58 23.73
C GLU A 4 23.38 -8.14 22.70
N LEU A 5 22.67 -9.11 22.13
CA LEU A 5 21.63 -8.84 21.14
C LEU A 5 20.46 -8.08 21.77
N THR A 6 20.02 -7.01 21.09
CA THR A 6 18.78 -6.32 21.43
C THR A 6 17.58 -7.26 21.28
N GLN A 7 16.43 -6.89 21.84
CA GLN A 7 15.20 -7.67 21.66
C GLN A 7 14.84 -7.81 20.17
N ARG A 8 14.85 -6.70 19.43
CA ARG A 8 14.59 -6.68 17.98
C ARG A 8 15.54 -7.57 17.19
N GLN A 9 16.84 -7.56 17.52
CA GLN A 9 17.80 -8.45 16.86
C GLN A 9 17.51 -9.93 17.12
N ARG A 10 16.98 -10.28 18.30
CA ARG A 10 16.57 -11.68 18.57
C ARG A 10 15.33 -12.07 17.78
N GLU A 11 14.35 -11.17 17.69
CA GLU A 11 13.14 -11.36 16.88
C GLU A 11 13.49 -11.50 15.39
N LEU A 12 14.35 -10.64 14.85
CA LEU A 12 14.87 -10.75 13.48
C LEU A 12 15.58 -12.08 13.24
N LEU A 13 16.43 -12.53 14.16
CA LEU A 13 17.10 -13.82 14.02
C LEU A 13 16.11 -14.98 14.00
N GLU A 14 15.06 -14.93 14.82
CA GLU A 14 14.00 -15.93 14.81
C GLU A 14 13.24 -15.94 13.48
N GLU A 15 12.83 -14.78 12.97
CA GLU A 15 12.13 -14.62 11.69
C GLU A 15 12.97 -15.09 10.48
N MET A 16 14.28 -14.85 10.52
CA MET A 16 15.22 -15.33 9.50
C MET A 16 15.57 -16.82 9.65
N GLY A 17 15.10 -17.51 10.70
CA GLY A 17 15.45 -18.90 11.00
C GLY A 17 16.91 -19.11 11.41
N LEU A 18 17.53 -18.08 12.01
CA LEU A 18 18.93 -18.06 12.41
C LEU A 18 19.12 -18.38 13.90
N PRO A 19 20.31 -18.87 14.31
CA PRO A 19 20.61 -19.09 15.72
C PRO A 19 20.52 -17.80 16.55
N ALA A 20 19.84 -17.85 17.69
CA ALA A 20 19.79 -16.74 18.68
C ALA A 20 21.14 -16.42 19.34
N ASP A 21 22.18 -17.20 19.04
CA ASP A 21 23.55 -17.00 19.51
C ASP A 21 24.36 -16.32 18.40
N TYR A 22 24.61 -15.03 18.55
CA TYR A 22 25.27 -14.21 17.53
C TYR A 22 26.65 -14.73 17.12
N ASP A 23 27.38 -15.36 18.05
CA ASP A 23 28.71 -15.90 17.76
C ASP A 23 28.67 -17.13 16.84
N LYS A 24 27.50 -17.78 16.70
CA LYS A 24 27.28 -18.89 15.76
C LYS A 24 26.91 -18.44 14.35
N LEU A 25 26.67 -17.14 14.15
CA LEU A 25 26.37 -16.60 12.84
C LEU A 25 27.65 -16.48 12.00
N THR A 26 27.52 -16.78 10.71
CA THR A 26 28.53 -16.47 9.70
C THR A 26 28.68 -14.95 9.54
N ASP A 27 29.80 -14.49 9.01
CA ASP A 27 30.03 -13.06 8.76
C ASP A 27 28.96 -12.47 7.82
N THR A 28 28.52 -13.24 6.83
CA THR A 28 27.40 -12.87 5.94
C THR A 28 26.11 -12.65 6.73
N GLN A 29 25.72 -13.58 7.60
CA GLN A 29 24.52 -13.44 8.44
C GLN A 29 24.61 -12.25 9.40
N LYS A 30 25.79 -12.00 9.97
CA LYS A 30 26.04 -10.82 10.82
C LYS A 30 25.88 -9.51 10.05
N ASN A 31 26.38 -9.48 8.81
CA ASN A 31 26.24 -8.32 7.92
C ASN A 31 24.78 -8.10 7.53
N ALA A 32 24.02 -9.15 7.21
CA ALA A 32 22.59 -9.05 6.91
C ALA A 32 21.82 -8.43 8.08
N VAL A 33 21.99 -8.96 9.30
CA VAL A 33 21.33 -8.41 10.52
C VAL A 33 21.69 -6.94 10.73
N THR A 34 22.96 -6.58 10.57
CA THR A 34 23.41 -5.18 10.70
C THR A 34 22.75 -4.28 9.65
N SER A 35 22.54 -4.81 8.45
CA SER A 35 21.99 -4.06 7.31
C SER A 35 20.49 -3.84 7.44
N ILE A 36 19.76 -4.87 7.87
CA ILE A 36 18.34 -4.81 8.21
C ILE A 36 18.10 -3.77 9.31
N GLU A 37 18.85 -3.82 10.41
CA GLU A 37 18.73 -2.84 11.51
C GLU A 37 18.97 -1.40 11.05
N ALA A 38 19.96 -1.17 10.17
CA ALA A 38 20.24 0.15 9.63
C ALA A 38 19.11 0.67 8.73
N MET A 39 18.54 -0.18 7.87
CA MET A 39 17.42 0.18 6.98
C MET A 39 16.12 0.42 7.75
N LEU A 40 15.83 -0.40 8.77
CA LEU A 40 14.70 -0.17 9.66
C LEU A 40 14.86 1.13 10.45
N SER A 41 16.04 1.37 11.04
CA SER A 41 16.34 2.61 11.76
C SER A 41 16.21 3.85 10.87
N TYR A 42 16.57 3.74 9.59
CA TYR A 42 16.38 4.80 8.60
C TYR A 42 14.89 5.14 8.44
N LEU A 43 14.03 4.14 8.20
CA LEU A 43 12.58 4.35 8.09
C LEU A 43 12.01 4.98 9.37
N GLU A 44 12.33 4.41 10.53
CA GLU A 44 11.80 4.84 11.82
C GLU A 44 12.23 6.26 12.16
N SER A 45 13.48 6.61 11.87
CA SER A 45 13.97 7.98 12.05
C SER A 45 13.30 8.95 11.06
N LYS A 46 13.03 8.52 9.82
CA LYS A 46 12.43 9.39 8.79
C LYS A 46 10.95 9.63 9.03
N TYR A 47 10.19 8.60 9.41
CA TYR A 47 8.74 8.61 9.52
C TYR A 47 8.19 8.69 10.95
N GLN A 48 9.06 8.56 11.97
CA GLN A 48 8.67 8.61 13.39
C GLN A 48 7.63 7.54 13.76
N GLU A 49 7.75 6.36 13.16
CA GLU A 49 6.87 5.20 13.31
C GLU A 49 7.71 3.91 13.29
N GLU A 50 7.31 2.87 14.01
CA GLU A 50 7.99 1.56 14.03
C GLU A 50 7.69 0.72 12.78
N PHE A 51 8.66 -0.09 12.34
CA PHE A 51 8.51 -1.00 11.20
C PHE A 51 8.83 -2.45 11.56
N CYS A 52 8.05 -3.36 11.01
CA CYS A 52 8.21 -4.81 11.15
C CYS A 52 8.92 -5.39 9.91
N TYR A 53 9.76 -6.39 10.12
CA TYR A 53 10.49 -7.08 9.05
C TYR A 53 9.59 -7.99 8.22
N LEU A 54 9.84 -8.10 6.91
CA LEU A 54 9.24 -9.11 6.03
C LEU A 54 10.30 -9.97 5.36
N SER A 55 11.21 -9.33 4.64
CA SER A 55 12.20 -10.02 3.82
C SER A 55 13.43 -9.15 3.60
N TYR A 56 14.56 -9.76 3.25
CA TYR A 56 15.79 -9.05 2.95
C TYR A 56 16.55 -9.75 1.83
N ALA A 57 17.08 -8.96 0.90
CA ALA A 57 17.91 -9.42 -0.20
C ALA A 57 19.25 -8.70 -0.19
N GLU A 58 20.34 -9.47 -0.17
CA GLU A 58 21.69 -8.93 -0.36
C GLU A 58 21.90 -8.46 -1.81
N ALA A 59 22.81 -7.49 -2.00
CA ALA A 59 23.19 -7.07 -3.34
C ALA A 59 23.71 -8.25 -4.17
N GLY A 60 23.06 -8.49 -5.31
CA GLY A 60 23.42 -9.51 -6.27
C GLY A 60 23.92 -8.91 -7.59
N THR A 61 24.07 -9.76 -8.61
CA THR A 61 24.43 -9.31 -9.97
C THR A 61 23.30 -8.55 -10.66
N LEU A 62 22.05 -8.82 -10.28
CA LEU A 62 20.84 -8.29 -10.92
C LEU A 62 19.98 -7.41 -10.01
N GLU A 63 20.14 -7.56 -8.69
CA GLU A 63 19.29 -6.91 -7.70
C GLU A 63 20.15 -6.07 -6.76
N LYS A 64 19.68 -4.86 -6.47
CA LYS A 64 20.25 -4.01 -5.42
C LYS A 64 19.91 -4.60 -4.05
N GLU A 65 20.77 -4.35 -3.07
CA GLU A 65 20.43 -4.68 -1.68
C GLU A 65 19.15 -3.95 -1.26
N HIS A 66 18.21 -4.69 -0.69
CA HIS A 66 16.97 -4.11 -0.19
C HIS A 66 16.37 -4.89 0.97
N LEU A 67 15.54 -4.18 1.73
CA LEU A 67 14.70 -4.69 2.80
C LEU A 67 13.23 -4.47 2.41
N GLU A 68 12.40 -5.50 2.57
CA GLU A 68 10.95 -5.35 2.64
C GLU A 68 10.50 -5.34 4.09
N ALA A 69 9.66 -4.37 4.44
CA ALA A 69 9.11 -4.15 5.78
C ALA A 69 7.65 -3.71 5.69
N TYR A 70 6.95 -3.59 6.81
CA TYR A 70 5.63 -2.93 6.88
C TYR A 70 5.52 -2.07 8.14
N PRO A 71 4.76 -0.96 8.11
CA PRO A 71 4.56 -0.14 9.30
C PRO A 71 3.82 -0.93 10.38
N ALA A 72 4.21 -0.76 11.64
CA ALA A 72 3.58 -1.45 12.76
C ALA A 72 2.09 -1.06 12.94
N SER A 73 1.67 0.10 12.44
CA SER A 73 0.25 0.50 12.41
C SER A 73 -0.56 -0.13 11.27
N GLY A 74 0.11 -0.70 10.27
CA GLY A 74 -0.50 -1.31 9.10
C GLY A 74 -0.54 -2.82 9.15
N THR A 75 -0.46 -3.44 7.98
CA THR A 75 -0.54 -4.88 7.76
C THR A 75 0.66 -5.37 6.94
N PRO A 76 0.97 -6.69 6.93
CA PRO A 76 2.00 -7.24 6.05
C PRO A 76 1.80 -6.98 4.55
N SER A 77 0.61 -6.53 4.13
CA SER A 77 0.32 -6.13 2.74
C SER A 77 0.74 -4.67 2.44
N ASP A 78 1.07 -3.88 3.46
CA ASP A 78 1.60 -2.52 3.34
C ASP A 78 3.13 -2.56 3.15
N VAL A 79 3.59 -3.33 2.16
CA VAL A 79 5.01 -3.62 1.93
C VAL A 79 5.76 -2.38 1.51
N VAL A 80 6.71 -1.96 2.35
CA VAL A 80 7.69 -0.91 2.09
C VAL A 80 8.99 -1.55 1.65
N THR A 81 9.52 -1.09 0.53
CA THR A 81 10.86 -1.46 0.07
C THR A 81 11.85 -0.34 0.38
N VAL A 82 12.93 -0.68 1.09
CA VAL A 82 14.08 0.21 1.30
C VAL A 82 15.27 -0.35 0.55
N TYR A 83 15.80 0.43 -0.38
CA TYR A 83 17.04 0.13 -1.07
C TYR A 83 18.21 0.77 -0.33
N ARG A 84 19.31 0.02 -0.23
CA ARG A 84 20.56 0.52 0.32
C ARG A 84 21.67 0.44 -0.72
N THR A 85 22.39 1.53 -0.93
CA THR A 85 23.58 1.58 -1.79
C THR A 85 24.76 2.14 -1.02
N TYR A 86 25.98 1.74 -1.41
CA TYR A 86 27.21 2.29 -0.86
C TYR A 86 27.94 3.04 -1.97
N GLU A 87 27.91 4.37 -1.89
CA GLU A 87 28.48 5.28 -2.89
C GLU A 87 29.27 6.36 -2.14
N ASP A 88 30.37 6.83 -2.74
CA ASP A 88 31.23 7.90 -2.18
C ASP A 88 31.71 7.70 -0.73
N GLY A 89 31.76 6.45 -0.26
CA GLY A 89 32.25 6.09 1.08
C GLY A 89 31.18 6.07 2.17
N GLU A 90 29.91 6.34 1.83
CA GLU A 90 28.78 6.35 2.75
C GLU A 90 27.61 5.51 2.23
N TYR A 91 26.69 5.16 3.13
CA TYR A 91 25.46 4.45 2.77
C TYR A 91 24.35 5.44 2.44
N HIS A 92 23.69 5.20 1.30
CA HIS A 92 22.51 5.93 0.86
C HIS A 92 21.29 5.01 0.90
N TYR A 93 20.14 5.60 1.20
CA TYR A 93 18.87 4.90 1.40
C TYR A 93 17.77 5.57 0.57
N GLU A 94 16.99 4.76 -0.12
CA GLU A 94 15.82 5.17 -0.89
C GLU A 94 14.67 4.24 -0.53
N ASP A 95 13.50 4.78 -0.20
CA ASP A 95 12.31 4.00 0.15
C ASP A 95 11.08 4.45 -0.62
N ASP A 96 10.09 3.56 -0.69
CA ASP A 96 8.79 3.80 -1.31
C ASP A 96 7.65 4.05 -0.31
N TYR A 97 7.92 4.18 0.99
CA TYR A 97 6.86 4.30 2.01
C TYR A 97 6.00 5.55 1.83
N GLY A 98 6.59 6.62 1.29
CA GLY A 98 5.83 7.83 0.92
C GLY A 98 4.62 7.54 0.01
N ASN A 99 4.69 6.49 -0.81
CA ASN A 99 3.58 6.07 -1.66
C ASN A 99 2.48 5.33 -0.87
N ILE A 100 2.83 4.66 0.24
CA ILE A 100 1.90 3.85 1.04
C ILE A 100 1.23 4.68 2.12
N GLY A 101 1.96 5.60 2.76
CA GLY A 101 1.43 6.44 3.83
C GLY A 101 0.23 7.32 3.43
N VAL A 102 0.02 7.56 2.13
CA VAL A 102 -1.13 8.32 1.62
C VAL A 102 -2.40 7.48 1.44
N ARG A 103 -2.29 6.14 1.50
CA ARG A 103 -3.40 5.21 1.23
C ARG A 103 -4.60 5.43 2.16
N PRO A 104 -4.46 5.51 3.51
CA PRO A 104 -5.63 5.71 4.38
C PRO A 104 -6.38 7.00 4.05
N LEU A 105 -5.61 8.04 3.72
CA LEU A 105 -6.15 9.33 3.34
C LEU A 105 -6.88 9.26 1.99
N TYR A 106 -6.26 8.65 0.97
CA TYR A 106 -6.86 8.44 -0.34
C TYR A 106 -8.18 7.66 -0.23
N GLU A 107 -8.16 6.53 0.47
CA GLU A 107 -9.33 5.68 0.68
C GLU A 107 -10.44 6.41 1.44
N SER A 108 -10.10 7.28 2.40
CA SER A 108 -11.09 8.13 3.09
C SER A 108 -11.83 9.03 2.10
N ARG A 109 -11.11 9.71 1.21
CA ARG A 109 -11.73 10.61 0.21
C ARG A 109 -12.64 9.85 -0.76
N VAL A 110 -12.23 8.66 -1.20
CA VAL A 110 -13.07 7.81 -2.07
C VAL A 110 -14.28 7.27 -1.31
N ARG A 111 -14.11 6.86 -0.04
CA ARG A 111 -15.20 6.39 0.81
C ARG A 111 -16.23 7.49 1.06
N GLU A 112 -15.79 8.71 1.37
CA GLU A 112 -16.66 9.88 1.52
C GLU A 112 -17.52 10.15 0.28
N PHE A 113 -17.00 9.89 -0.92
CA PHE A 113 -17.79 9.95 -2.15
C PHE A 113 -18.83 8.83 -2.19
N ALA A 114 -18.41 7.57 -2.01
CA ALA A 114 -19.31 6.42 -2.11
C ALA A 114 -20.47 6.47 -1.10
N VAL A 115 -20.21 6.96 0.12
CA VAL A 115 -21.24 7.03 1.17
C VAL A 115 -22.24 8.18 1.00
N GLN A 116 -22.05 9.05 0.00
CA GLN A 116 -23.09 10.01 -0.40
C GLN A 116 -24.26 9.31 -1.11
N SER A 117 -23.98 8.21 -1.81
CA SER A 117 -24.98 7.46 -2.58
C SER A 117 -25.49 6.22 -1.82
N PHE A 118 -24.68 5.63 -0.93
CA PHE A 118 -25.03 4.40 -0.21
C PHE A 118 -24.70 4.47 1.29
N PRO A 119 -25.39 3.69 2.15
CA PRO A 119 -25.02 3.56 3.56
C PRO A 119 -23.60 2.99 3.73
N GLU A 120 -22.82 3.59 4.63
CA GLU A 120 -21.45 3.17 4.95
C GLU A 120 -21.35 1.69 5.34
N SER A 121 -22.39 1.15 6.01
CA SER A 121 -22.46 -0.26 6.41
C SER A 121 -22.45 -1.26 5.24
N GLY A 122 -22.59 -0.80 4.00
CA GLY A 122 -22.53 -1.63 2.80
C GLY A 122 -21.38 -1.26 1.85
N ILE A 123 -20.41 -0.45 2.31
CA ILE A 123 -19.28 0.04 1.50
C ILE A 123 -17.95 -0.37 2.13
N LYS A 124 -17.06 -0.97 1.34
CA LYS A 124 -15.65 -1.18 1.66
C LYS A 124 -14.80 -0.62 0.53
N VAL A 125 -13.74 0.09 0.87
CA VAL A 125 -12.84 0.75 -0.09
C VAL A 125 -11.42 0.32 0.23
N PHE A 126 -10.71 -0.16 -0.78
CA PHE A 126 -9.30 -0.54 -0.70
C PHE A 126 -8.55 -0.04 -1.92
N SER A 127 -7.37 0.52 -1.73
CA SER A 127 -6.57 1.14 -2.79
C SER A 127 -5.16 0.60 -2.87
N ASP A 128 -4.75 0.27 -4.08
CA ASP A 128 -3.36 0.02 -4.45
C ASP A 128 -2.76 1.32 -5.02
N ILE A 129 -1.98 2.02 -4.19
CA ILE A 129 -1.29 3.25 -4.58
C ILE A 129 -0.07 2.88 -5.42
N ARG A 130 -0.09 3.29 -6.70
CA ARG A 130 0.94 2.94 -7.67
C ARG A 130 2.14 3.86 -7.62
N ASN A 131 1.90 5.17 -7.59
CA ASN A 131 2.93 6.20 -7.59
C ASN A 131 2.35 7.51 -7.08
N LEU A 132 3.20 8.39 -6.58
CA LEU A 132 2.90 9.82 -6.49
C LEU A 132 3.26 10.50 -7.83
N GLY A 133 2.45 11.47 -8.26
CA GLY A 133 2.59 12.16 -9.54
C GLY A 133 3.92 12.92 -9.69
N GLN A 134 4.37 13.14 -10.93
CA GLN A 134 5.57 13.95 -11.18
C GLN A 134 5.38 15.37 -10.63
N GLY A 135 6.34 15.85 -9.83
CA GLY A 135 6.32 17.20 -9.24
C GLY A 135 5.95 17.24 -7.74
N THR A 136 5.72 16.08 -7.12
CA THR A 136 5.49 15.97 -5.67
C THR A 136 6.77 15.97 -4.85
N ASP A 137 7.94 16.05 -5.49
CA ASP A 137 9.24 16.13 -4.83
C ASP A 137 9.27 17.34 -3.87
N GLY A 138 9.01 17.08 -2.59
CA GLY A 138 8.93 18.08 -1.53
C GLY A 138 7.55 18.70 -1.28
N GLN A 139 6.48 18.31 -1.99
CA GLN A 139 5.11 18.69 -1.63
C GLN A 139 4.50 17.67 -0.67
N SER A 140 4.01 18.15 0.47
CA SER A 140 3.23 17.32 1.40
C SER A 140 1.90 16.94 0.76
N VAL A 141 1.59 15.65 0.76
CA VAL A 141 0.26 15.14 0.39
C VAL A 141 -0.70 15.44 1.55
N THR A 142 -1.85 16.03 1.22
CA THR A 142 -2.89 16.47 2.16
C THR A 142 -4.25 15.97 1.71
N GLU A 143 -5.27 16.09 2.58
CA GLU A 143 -6.62 15.63 2.25
C GLU A 143 -7.21 16.33 1.02
N GLU A 144 -6.79 17.57 0.77
CA GLU A 144 -7.27 18.40 -0.32
C GLU A 144 -6.67 18.00 -1.67
N ASN A 145 -5.44 17.47 -1.69
CA ASN A 145 -4.70 17.21 -2.94
C ASN A 145 -4.43 15.72 -3.21
N VAL A 146 -4.72 14.81 -2.26
CA VAL A 146 -4.35 13.39 -2.36
C VAL A 146 -4.85 12.72 -3.64
N LEU A 147 -6.08 13.03 -4.08
CA LEU A 147 -6.68 12.47 -5.30
C LEU A 147 -6.05 13.00 -6.60
N GLN A 148 -5.39 14.16 -6.55
CA GLN A 148 -4.68 14.79 -7.66
C GLN A 148 -3.18 14.47 -7.64
N THR A 149 -2.73 13.78 -6.58
CA THR A 149 -1.33 13.55 -6.28
C THR A 149 -0.98 12.07 -6.37
N ALA A 150 -1.86 11.18 -5.93
CA ALA A 150 -1.63 9.75 -5.94
C ALA A 150 -2.30 9.07 -7.13
N SER A 151 -1.51 8.32 -7.90
CA SER A 151 -2.01 7.36 -8.87
C SER A 151 -2.40 6.08 -8.13
N ALA A 152 -3.62 5.58 -8.36
CA ALA A 152 -4.12 4.41 -7.64
C ALA A 152 -5.07 3.56 -8.49
N VAL A 153 -5.13 2.27 -8.17
CA VAL A 153 -6.25 1.39 -8.51
C VAL A 153 -7.05 1.16 -7.24
N THR A 154 -8.33 1.54 -7.25
CA THR A 154 -9.19 1.50 -6.07
C THR A 154 -10.37 0.58 -6.30
N TYR A 155 -10.65 -0.27 -5.33
CA TYR A 155 -11.78 -1.18 -5.35
C TYR A 155 -12.84 -0.68 -4.37
N ILE A 156 -14.05 -0.46 -4.87
CA ILE A 156 -15.22 -0.15 -4.05
C ILE A 156 -16.12 -1.37 -4.06
N PHE A 157 -16.10 -2.11 -2.96
CA PHE A 157 -16.97 -3.26 -2.74
C PHE A 157 -18.30 -2.81 -2.13
N ILE A 158 -19.38 -3.07 -2.85
CA ILE A 158 -20.73 -2.64 -2.51
C ILE A 158 -21.58 -3.87 -2.22
N SER A 159 -22.27 -3.87 -1.08
CA SER A 159 -23.18 -4.95 -0.69
C SER A 159 -24.51 -4.85 -1.47
N GLU A 160 -25.01 -5.98 -1.98
CA GLU A 160 -26.36 -6.06 -2.56
C GLU A 160 -27.48 -5.72 -1.57
N SER A 161 -27.19 -5.69 -0.26
CA SER A 161 -28.15 -5.23 0.74
C SER A 161 -28.47 -3.73 0.64
N VAL A 162 -27.63 -2.94 -0.04
CA VAL A 162 -27.77 -1.48 -0.17
C VAL A 162 -27.76 -0.96 -1.60
N CYS A 163 -27.38 -1.77 -2.58
CA CYS A 163 -27.27 -1.38 -3.98
C CYS A 163 -27.80 -2.49 -4.90
N THR A 164 -28.48 -2.09 -5.97
CA THR A 164 -28.91 -2.98 -7.05
C THR A 164 -28.00 -2.78 -8.27
N GLU A 165 -27.96 -3.74 -9.20
CA GLU A 165 -27.22 -3.58 -10.47
C GLU A 165 -27.62 -2.31 -11.25
N ALA A 166 -28.89 -1.91 -11.19
CA ALA A 166 -29.35 -0.69 -11.83
C ALA A 166 -28.75 0.56 -11.18
N GLN A 167 -28.72 0.61 -9.84
CA GLN A 167 -28.09 1.70 -9.10
C GLN A 167 -26.56 1.70 -9.26
N LEU A 168 -25.93 0.54 -9.40
CA LEU A 168 -24.50 0.44 -9.69
C LEU A 168 -24.16 1.12 -11.02
N ARG A 169 -24.96 0.89 -12.05
CA ARG A 169 -24.77 1.54 -13.36
C ARG A 169 -24.91 3.06 -13.26
N ASP A 170 -25.95 3.55 -12.58
CA ASP A 170 -26.15 4.99 -12.39
C ASP A 170 -24.98 5.60 -11.59
N PHE A 171 -24.54 4.92 -10.53
CA PHE A 171 -23.38 5.32 -9.72
C PHE A 171 -22.06 5.28 -10.50
N THR A 172 -21.93 4.41 -11.50
CA THR A 172 -20.74 4.35 -12.37
C THR A 172 -20.58 5.66 -13.15
N GLU A 173 -21.68 6.22 -13.66
CA GLU A 173 -21.67 7.51 -14.35
C GLU A 173 -21.34 8.66 -13.39
N GLU A 174 -21.89 8.65 -12.17
CA GLU A 174 -21.57 9.62 -11.11
C GLU A 174 -20.08 9.54 -10.73
N CYS A 175 -19.54 8.32 -10.60
CA CYS A 175 -18.13 8.08 -10.29
C CYS A 175 -17.22 8.63 -11.39
N ALA A 176 -17.58 8.44 -12.67
CA ALA A 176 -16.83 8.98 -13.80
C ALA A 176 -16.75 10.52 -13.75
N GLN A 177 -17.88 11.18 -13.48
CA GLN A 177 -17.94 12.64 -13.34
C GLN A 177 -17.17 13.14 -12.12
N TRP A 178 -17.27 12.42 -11.00
CA TRP A 178 -16.53 12.74 -9.78
C TRP A 178 -15.02 12.67 -10.02
N MET A 179 -14.52 11.59 -10.66
CA MET A 179 -13.10 11.44 -11.02
C MET A 179 -12.62 12.58 -11.93
N GLU A 180 -13.42 13.01 -12.91
CA GLU A 180 -13.09 14.16 -13.77
C GLU A 180 -12.84 15.44 -12.98
N SER A 181 -13.55 15.64 -11.87
CA SER A 181 -13.42 16.82 -11.02
C SER A 181 -12.33 16.70 -9.95
N GLN A 182 -12.10 15.50 -9.40
CA GLN A 182 -11.26 15.31 -8.22
C GLN A 182 -9.88 14.75 -8.51
N CYS A 183 -9.69 14.03 -9.62
CA CYS A 183 -8.50 13.22 -9.89
C CYS A 183 -7.64 13.75 -11.06
N GLN A 184 -7.76 15.04 -11.39
CA GLN A 184 -7.00 15.64 -12.50
C GLN A 184 -5.49 15.64 -12.22
N GLY A 185 -4.70 15.40 -13.27
CA GLY A 185 -3.23 15.46 -13.21
C GLY A 185 -2.54 14.12 -12.93
N VAL A 186 -3.28 13.10 -12.48
CA VAL A 186 -2.78 11.75 -12.23
C VAL A 186 -3.67 10.69 -12.88
N ALA A 187 -3.08 9.52 -13.18
CA ALA A 187 -3.86 8.38 -13.64
C ALA A 187 -4.48 7.67 -12.44
N ALA A 188 -5.78 7.41 -12.46
CA ALA A 188 -6.47 6.66 -11.41
C ALA A 188 -7.56 5.76 -12.00
N GLN A 189 -7.83 4.65 -11.32
CA GLN A 189 -8.88 3.70 -11.67
C GLN A 189 -9.73 3.39 -10.44
N ILE A 190 -11.04 3.34 -10.63
CA ILE A 190 -12.03 2.89 -9.65
C ILE A 190 -12.77 1.68 -10.23
N CYS A 191 -12.61 0.56 -9.56
CA CYS A 191 -13.23 -0.72 -9.84
C CYS A 191 -14.42 -0.90 -8.89
N LEU A 192 -15.63 -0.81 -9.42
CA LEU A 192 -16.86 -1.01 -8.68
C LEU A 192 -17.20 -2.51 -8.68
N ARG A 193 -17.46 -3.07 -7.50
CA ARG A 193 -17.70 -4.51 -7.30
C ARG A 193 -18.95 -4.73 -6.46
N LEU A 194 -20.05 -5.07 -7.11
CA LEU A 194 -21.28 -5.47 -6.43
C LEU A 194 -21.17 -6.93 -6.00
N THR A 195 -21.45 -7.19 -4.73
CA THR A 195 -21.23 -8.50 -4.11
C THR A 195 -22.43 -8.88 -3.26
N ASP A 196 -22.78 -10.17 -3.23
CA ASP A 196 -23.79 -10.66 -2.30
C ASP A 196 -23.38 -10.35 -0.84
N ALA A 197 -24.37 -10.13 0.02
CA ALA A 197 -24.10 -9.69 1.38
C ALA A 197 -23.20 -10.66 2.17
N ALA A 198 -23.33 -11.98 1.95
CA ALA A 198 -22.56 -12.96 2.70
C ALA A 198 -21.07 -12.97 2.31
N GLN A 199 -20.76 -12.85 1.01
CA GLN A 199 -19.37 -12.71 0.59
C GLN A 199 -18.80 -11.34 0.93
N TRP A 200 -19.60 -10.27 0.82
CA TRP A 200 -19.17 -8.91 1.16
C TRP A 200 -18.63 -8.82 2.59
N GLU A 201 -19.27 -9.50 3.55
CA GLU A 201 -18.81 -9.55 4.95
C GLU A 201 -17.40 -10.13 5.09
N LEU A 202 -17.02 -11.08 4.22
CA LEU A 202 -15.72 -11.76 4.23
C LEU A 202 -14.59 -10.97 3.56
N ILE A 203 -14.88 -9.78 3.01
CA ILE A 203 -13.87 -8.92 2.40
C ILE A 203 -13.25 -8.04 3.48
N ASP A 204 -11.93 -8.06 3.59
CA ASP A 204 -11.17 -7.20 4.49
C ASP A 204 -9.86 -6.74 3.84
N ALA A 205 -9.15 -5.83 4.50
CA ALA A 205 -7.90 -5.25 4.00
C ALA A 205 -6.80 -6.30 3.73
N THR A 206 -6.85 -7.45 4.41
CA THR A 206 -5.83 -8.50 4.30
C THR A 206 -6.12 -9.51 3.19
N GLY A 207 -7.40 -9.69 2.85
CA GLY A 207 -7.84 -10.75 1.93
C GLY A 207 -8.57 -10.28 0.67
N TYR A 208 -8.80 -8.97 0.47
CA TYR A 208 -9.60 -8.50 -0.66
C TYR A 208 -9.02 -8.89 -2.02
N GLU A 209 -7.69 -8.99 -2.16
CA GLU A 209 -7.08 -9.42 -3.43
C GLU A 209 -7.42 -10.87 -3.78
N ASP A 210 -7.48 -11.76 -2.78
CA ASP A 210 -7.90 -13.14 -3.00
C ASP A 210 -9.36 -13.21 -3.43
N LYS A 211 -10.19 -12.28 -2.93
CA LYS A 211 -11.59 -12.12 -3.36
C LYS A 211 -11.70 -11.65 -4.80
N LEU A 212 -10.82 -10.74 -5.25
CA LEU A 212 -10.74 -10.35 -6.65
C LEU A 212 -10.42 -11.54 -7.56
N ARG A 213 -9.51 -12.44 -7.14
CA ARG A 213 -9.16 -13.65 -7.89
C ARG A 213 -10.27 -14.71 -7.91
N ALA A 214 -11.09 -14.73 -6.87
CA ALA A 214 -12.18 -15.69 -6.72
C ALA A 214 -13.43 -15.35 -7.55
N ASP A 215 -13.51 -14.13 -8.10
CA ASP A 215 -14.59 -13.68 -8.99
C ASP A 215 -16.00 -13.87 -8.38
N ILE A 216 -16.17 -13.34 -7.17
CA ILE A 216 -17.38 -13.50 -6.36
C ILE A 216 -18.44 -12.42 -6.63
N PHE A 217 -18.28 -11.64 -7.70
CA PHE A 217 -19.06 -10.43 -7.95
C PHE A 217 -20.32 -10.73 -8.76
N THR A 218 -21.41 -10.08 -8.39
CA THR A 218 -22.69 -10.20 -9.11
C THR A 218 -22.80 -9.19 -10.24
N ALA A 219 -22.15 -8.03 -10.10
CA ALA A 219 -21.93 -7.07 -11.16
C ALA A 219 -20.64 -6.27 -10.95
N GLU A 220 -20.05 -5.81 -12.05
CA GLU A 220 -18.80 -5.07 -12.07
C GLU A 220 -18.92 -3.89 -13.04
N ALA A 221 -18.23 -2.81 -12.71
CA ALA A 221 -18.03 -1.67 -13.60
C ALA A 221 -16.69 -1.01 -13.28
N GLU A 222 -16.11 -0.30 -14.24
CA GLU A 222 -14.84 0.38 -14.02
C GLU A 222 -14.84 1.80 -14.59
N CYS A 223 -14.30 2.73 -13.81
CA CYS A 223 -14.04 4.10 -14.24
C CYS A 223 -12.54 4.34 -14.17
N ALA A 224 -11.96 4.93 -15.21
CA ALA A 224 -10.56 5.30 -15.23
C ALA A 224 -10.39 6.73 -15.74
N ILE A 225 -9.47 7.47 -15.15
CA ILE A 225 -9.00 8.77 -15.62
C ILE A 225 -7.52 8.67 -15.93
N SER A 226 -7.13 9.18 -17.09
CA SER A 226 -5.71 9.32 -17.44
C SER A 226 -5.13 10.61 -16.87
N ALA A 227 -3.80 10.70 -16.77
CA ALA A 227 -3.12 11.91 -16.30
C ALA A 227 -3.45 13.17 -17.12
N SER A 228 -3.90 13.02 -18.37
CA SER A 228 -4.39 14.14 -19.21
C SER A 228 -5.83 14.56 -18.92
N GLY A 229 -6.49 13.94 -17.95
CA GLY A 229 -7.87 14.23 -17.55
C GLY A 229 -8.95 13.50 -18.36
N LYS A 230 -8.58 12.66 -19.33
CA LYS A 230 -9.57 11.89 -20.11
C LYS A 230 -10.13 10.75 -19.25
N VAL A 231 -11.45 10.74 -19.08
CA VAL A 231 -12.21 9.67 -18.40
C VAL A 231 -12.71 8.61 -19.38
N THR A 232 -12.71 7.36 -18.93
CA THR A 232 -13.23 6.18 -19.63
C THR A 232 -14.03 5.33 -18.65
N VAL A 233 -15.14 4.76 -19.14
CA VAL A 233 -16.02 3.86 -18.38
C VAL A 233 -16.07 2.52 -19.12
N TYR A 234 -15.98 1.41 -18.40
CA TYR A 234 -16.00 0.04 -18.89
C TYR A 234 -17.10 -0.78 -18.22
#